data_AF-A0A9N9Q3V9-F1
#
_entry.id   AF-A0A9N9Q3V9-F1
#
_cell.length_a   1.000
_cell.length_b   1.000
_cell.length_c   1.000
_cell.angle_alpha   90.00
_cell.angle_beta   90.00
_cell.angle_gamma   90.00
#
_symmetry.space_group_name_H-M   'P 1'
#
loop_
_entity.id
_entity.type
_entity.pdbx_description
1 polymer ?
#
loop_
_entity_poly.entity_id
_entity_poly.type
_entity_poly.pdbx_seq_one_letter_code
_entity_poly.pdbx_strand_id
1 'polypeptide(L)'
;MSIESSLATAAGLHASQGLRSISSTHGDMLGLRSIPSTHGDMLGLRSIPSTHGDMLGLRSIPSTHGDMLGLRSIPSTHGDMLGLRSIPSTHGDMLGLRSIPSTHGKF
;
A
#
# COMPACT_ATOMS: atom_id res chain seq x y z
N MET A 1 -29.64 15.66 2.15
CA MET A 1 -28.20 15.86 2.41
C MET A 1 -27.59 14.50 2.66
N SER A 2 -27.06 13.90 1.60
CA SER A 2 -26.38 12.61 1.67
C SER A 2 -24.93 12.86 2.05
N ILE A 3 -24.44 12.18 3.07
CA ILE A 3 -23.31 11.25 2.94
C ILE A 3 -23.31 10.37 4.18
N GLU A 4 -23.46 9.07 3.92
CA GLU A 4 -23.56 8.02 4.91
C GLU A 4 -22.38 8.01 5.88
N SER A 5 -22.70 8.16 7.16
CA SER A 5 -21.87 7.68 8.26
C SER A 5 -22.02 6.16 8.33
N SER A 6 -21.17 5.43 7.61
CA SER A 6 -20.94 4.02 7.87
C SER A 6 -19.53 3.87 8.42
N LEU A 7 -19.45 4.07 9.73
CA LEU A 7 -18.34 3.68 10.58
C LEU A 7 -18.15 2.17 10.45
N ALA A 8 -17.17 1.73 9.66
CA ALA A 8 -16.75 0.34 9.64
C ALA A 8 -15.94 0.02 10.90
N THR A 9 -16.60 0.01 12.07
CA THR A 9 -16.07 -0.69 13.25
C THR A 9 -16.29 -2.17 13.04
N ALA A 10 -15.27 -2.87 12.56
CA ALA A 10 -15.20 -4.32 12.65
C ALA A 10 -13.78 -4.72 13.01
N ALA A 11 -13.53 -4.86 14.31
CA ALA A 11 -12.49 -5.76 14.79
C ALA A 11 -12.92 -7.18 14.40
N GLY A 12 -12.42 -7.67 13.27
CA GLY A 12 -12.70 -9.01 12.78
C GLY A 12 -12.29 -9.15 11.33
N LEU A 13 -11.40 -10.11 11.06
CA LEU A 13 -10.93 -10.59 9.75
C LEU A 13 -11.96 -10.36 8.63
N HIS A 14 -11.86 -9.27 7.87
CA HIS A 14 -12.79 -9.03 6.76
C HIS A 14 -12.04 -8.45 5.57
N ALA A 15 -11.89 -9.28 4.54
CA ALA A 15 -11.42 -8.82 3.24
C ALA A 15 -12.40 -7.77 2.71
N SER A 16 -11.95 -6.53 2.55
CA SER A 16 -12.82 -5.44 2.06
C SER A 16 -12.53 -5.11 0.60
N GLN A 17 -13.59 -5.00 -0.20
CA GLN A 17 -13.52 -4.74 -1.63
C GLN A 17 -14.22 -3.43 -1.98
N GLY A 18 -13.59 -2.60 -2.83
CA GLY A 18 -14.26 -1.49 -3.50
C GLY A 18 -14.63 -0.28 -2.63
N LEU A 19 -13.94 -0.05 -1.50
CA LEU A 19 -14.16 1.15 -0.69
C LEU A 19 -13.86 2.42 -1.50
N ARG A 20 -14.77 3.39 -1.40
CA ARG A 20 -14.68 4.72 -2.06
C ARG A 20 -14.43 5.87 -1.08
N SER A 21 -14.25 5.58 0.21
CA SER A 21 -13.99 6.54 1.28
C SER A 21 -12.69 6.23 2.03
N ILE A 22 -12.17 7.21 2.79
CA ILE A 22 -11.07 7.00 3.72
C ILE A 22 -11.51 5.95 4.74
N SER A 23 -10.71 4.90 4.91
CA SER A 23 -11.03 3.76 5.78
C SER A 23 -9.82 3.35 6.59
N SER A 24 -10.06 2.89 7.82
CA SER A 24 -9.06 2.26 8.67
C SER A 24 -9.52 0.86 9.04
N THR A 25 -8.77 -0.17 8.66
CA THR A 25 -9.18 -1.58 8.85
C THR A 25 -8.01 -2.47 9.26
N HIS A 26 -8.35 -3.66 9.78
CA HIS A 26 -7.41 -4.75 9.99
C HIS A 26 -7.82 -5.93 9.10
N GLY A 27 -6.87 -6.43 8.31
CA GLY A 27 -7.06 -7.50 7.34
C GLY A 27 -6.86 -7.04 5.90
N ASP A 28 -7.05 -7.98 4.97
CA ASP A 28 -6.65 -7.78 3.59
C ASP A 28 -7.60 -6.87 2.82
N MET A 29 -7.08 -6.07 1.89
CA MET A 29 -7.91 -5.21 1.05
C MET A 29 -7.59 -5.31 -0.43
N LEU A 30 -8.65 -5.30 -1.25
CA LEU A 30 -8.55 -5.50 -2.68
C LEU A 30 -9.22 -4.35 -3.46
N GLY A 31 -8.52 -3.85 -4.47
CA GLY A 31 -9.15 -3.05 -5.54
C GLY A 31 -9.67 -1.68 -5.11
N LEU A 32 -8.98 -1.01 -4.19
CA LEU A 32 -9.44 0.28 -3.66
C LEU A 32 -9.12 1.47 -4.57
N ARG A 33 -10.04 2.44 -4.52
CA ARG A 33 -9.92 3.77 -5.15
C ARG A 33 -9.95 4.91 -4.12
N SER A 34 -9.69 4.62 -2.85
CA SER A 34 -9.68 5.57 -1.74
C SER A 34 -8.36 5.50 -0.95
N ILE A 35 -8.14 6.39 0.02
CA ILE A 35 -6.92 6.45 0.86
C ILE A 35 -7.12 5.56 2.10
N PRO A 36 -6.63 4.31 2.12
CA PRO A 36 -6.71 3.45 3.30
C PRO A 36 -5.58 3.68 4.28
N SER A 37 -5.85 3.38 5.55
CA SER A 37 -4.85 3.07 6.57
C SER A 37 -5.08 1.64 7.08
N THR A 38 -4.13 0.73 6.95
CA THR A 38 -4.36 -0.66 7.36
C THR A 38 -3.23 -1.39 8.03
N HIS A 39 -3.62 -2.39 8.82
CA HIS A 39 -2.74 -3.47 9.24
C HIS A 39 -3.17 -4.77 8.53
N GLY A 40 -2.37 -5.26 7.60
CA GLY A 40 -2.70 -6.37 6.70
C GLY A 40 -2.35 -6.10 5.25
N ASP A 41 -2.63 -7.07 4.38
CA ASP A 41 -2.12 -7.04 3.01
C ASP A 41 -3.03 -6.24 2.08
N MET A 42 -2.46 -5.59 1.08
CA MET A 42 -3.25 -4.88 0.07
C MET A 42 -2.86 -5.17 -1.36
N LEU A 43 -3.88 -5.44 -2.18
CA LEU A 43 -3.71 -5.75 -3.59
C LEU A 43 -4.44 -4.75 -4.49
N GLY A 44 -3.75 -4.26 -5.52
CA GLY A 44 -4.39 -3.63 -6.68
C GLY A 44 -5.00 -2.25 -6.42
N LEU A 45 -4.27 -1.34 -5.77
CA LEU A 45 -4.78 -0.01 -5.44
C LEU A 45 -4.42 1.06 -6.49
N ARG A 46 -5.36 2.00 -6.66
CA ARG A 46 -5.17 3.26 -7.39
C ARG A 46 -5.40 4.45 -6.45
N SER A 47 -4.66 4.50 -5.34
CA SER A 47 -4.73 5.58 -4.35
C SER A 47 -3.51 5.54 -3.40
N ILE A 48 -3.35 6.50 -2.50
CA ILE A 48 -2.21 6.68 -1.57
C ILE A 48 -2.49 5.91 -0.27
N PRO A 49 -2.04 4.65 -0.08
CA PRO A 49 -2.24 3.93 1.18
C PRO A 49 -1.17 4.27 2.23
N SER A 50 -1.53 4.09 3.49
CA SER A 50 -0.59 3.89 4.59
C SER A 50 -0.80 2.50 5.20
N THR A 51 0.26 1.71 5.35
CA THR A 51 0.08 0.28 5.68
C THR A 51 1.18 -0.27 6.56
N HIS A 52 0.80 -1.17 7.45
CA HIS A 52 1.70 -2.13 8.05
C HIS A 52 1.32 -3.55 7.61
N GLY A 53 2.07 -4.11 6.67
CA GLY A 53 1.73 -5.34 5.93
C GLY A 53 2.20 -5.26 4.48
N ASP A 54 1.88 -6.29 3.69
CA ASP A 54 2.41 -6.44 2.35
C ASP A 54 1.55 -5.72 1.31
N MET A 55 2.19 -5.23 0.24
CA MET A 55 1.49 -4.48 -0.80
C MET A 55 1.87 -4.91 -2.22
N LEU A 56 0.86 -5.34 -2.98
CA LEU A 56 1.05 -5.84 -4.34
C LEU A 56 0.30 -4.99 -5.38
N GLY A 57 1.01 -4.66 -6.47
CA GLY A 57 0.37 -4.19 -7.72
C GLY A 57 -0.24 -2.79 -7.63
N LEU A 58 0.52 -1.80 -7.16
CA LEU A 58 0.01 -0.43 -7.01
C LEU A 58 0.37 0.51 -8.16
N ARG A 59 -0.55 1.44 -8.43
CA ARG A 59 -0.33 2.62 -9.27
C ARG A 59 -0.60 3.90 -8.50
N SER A 60 0.18 4.14 -7.44
CA SER A 60 0.09 5.34 -6.60
C SER A 60 1.25 5.39 -5.58
N ILE A 61 1.37 6.45 -4.78
CA ILE A 61 2.44 6.73 -3.80
C ILE A 61 2.09 6.09 -2.44
N PRO A 62 2.58 4.88 -2.09
CA PRO A 62 2.35 4.28 -0.78
C PRO A 62 3.34 4.74 0.28
N SER A 63 2.92 4.65 1.54
CA SER A 63 3.80 4.61 2.71
C SER A 63 3.61 3.28 3.43
N THR A 64 4.70 2.54 3.69
CA THR A 64 4.58 1.14 4.14
C THR A 64 5.65 0.75 5.14
N HIS A 65 5.24 -0.04 6.13
CA HIS A 65 6.14 -0.89 6.87
C HIS A 65 5.82 -2.36 6.58
N GLY A 66 6.63 -3.01 5.76
CA GLY A 66 6.35 -4.32 5.16
C GLY A 66 6.83 -4.39 3.71
N ASP A 67 6.50 -5.48 3.03
CA ASP A 67 7.06 -5.76 1.70
C ASP A 67 6.20 -5.19 0.58
N MET A 68 6.84 -4.81 -0.52
CA MET A 68 6.15 -4.24 -1.68
C MET A 68 6.55 -4.83 -3.01
N LEU A 69 5.57 -5.36 -3.75
CA LEU A 69 5.80 -5.98 -5.06
C LEU A 69 5.04 -5.27 -6.19
N GLY A 70 5.73 -5.02 -7.30
CA GLY A 70 5.11 -4.68 -8.59
C GLY A 70 4.49 -3.28 -8.65
N LEU A 71 5.24 -2.24 -8.28
CA LEU A 71 4.72 -0.87 -8.29
C LEU A 71 5.10 -0.07 -9.54
N ARG A 72 4.19 0.82 -9.94
CA ARG A 72 4.43 1.90 -10.90
C ARG A 72 4.16 3.26 -10.24
N SER A 73 4.99 3.64 -9.26
CA SER A 73 4.93 4.93 -8.55
C SER A 73 6.09 5.07 -7.56
N ILE A 74 6.22 6.22 -6.89
CA ILE A 74 7.24 6.57 -5.88
C ILE A 74 6.79 6.05 -4.48
N PRO A 75 7.29 4.90 -3.99
CA PRO A 75 7.00 4.45 -2.63
C PRO A 75 7.93 5.08 -1.58
N SER A 76 7.43 5.14 -0.34
CA SER A 76 8.25 5.27 0.87
C SER A 76 8.10 4.02 1.72
N THR A 77 9.20 3.33 2.05
CA THR A 77 9.11 1.99 2.65
C THR A 77 10.15 1.74 3.72
N HIS A 78 9.74 1.03 4.75
CA HIS A 78 10.65 0.27 5.61
C HIS A 78 10.33 -1.22 5.48
N GLY A 79 11.14 -1.95 4.72
CA GLY A 79 10.88 -3.32 4.27
C GLY A 79 11.40 -3.55 2.85
N ASP A 80 11.15 -4.73 2.30
CA ASP A 80 11.73 -5.13 1.02
C ASP A 80 10.86 -4.71 -0.16
N MET A 81 11.49 -4.45 -1.30
CA MET A 81 10.77 -4.06 -2.51
C MET A 81 11.22 -4.82 -3.75
N LEU A 82 10.26 -5.37 -4.48
CA LEU A 82 10.51 -6.11 -5.72
C LEU A 82 9.75 -5.51 -6.91
N GLY A 83 10.42 -5.40 -8.06
CA GLY A 83 9.75 -5.17 -9.36
C GLY A 83 9.19 -3.76 -9.56
N LEU A 84 9.96 -2.73 -9.21
CA LEU A 84 9.52 -1.33 -9.31
C LEU A 84 9.86 -0.68 -10.66
N ARG A 85 8.94 0.17 -11.13
CA ARG A 85 9.16 1.12 -12.23
C ARG A 85 8.97 2.55 -11.73
N SER A 86 9.82 2.99 -10.80
CA SER A 86 9.87 4.36 -10.28
C SER A 86 11.06 4.58 -9.36
N ILE A 87 11.20 5.80 -8.83
CA ILE A 87 12.18 6.20 -7.80
C ILE A 87 11.60 5.85 -6.41
N PRO A 88 12.08 4.82 -5.70
CA PRO A 88 11.69 4.59 -4.32
C PRO A 88 12.54 5.36 -3.31
N SER A 89 11.97 5.60 -2.14
CA SER A 89 12.68 5.98 -0.92
C SER A 89 12.54 4.87 0.13
N THR A 90 13.59 4.06 0.31
CA THR A 90 13.45 2.84 1.14
C THR A 90 14.61 2.59 2.08
N HIS A 91 14.26 2.03 3.24
CA HIS A 91 15.18 1.37 4.15
C HIS A 91 14.86 -0.13 4.19
N GLY A 92 15.61 -0.91 3.42
CA GLY A 92 15.40 -2.35 3.19
C GLY A 92 16.05 -2.79 1.88
N ASP A 93 15.81 -4.02 1.46
CA ASP A 93 16.41 -4.58 0.25
C ASP A 93 15.56 -4.27 -0.99
N MET A 94 16.21 -4.13 -2.16
CA MET A 94 15.53 -3.82 -3.42
C MET A 94 15.98 -4.70 -4.56
N LEU A 95 15.03 -5.36 -5.23
CA LEU A 95 15.30 -6.13 -6.44
C LEU A 95 14.40 -5.73 -7.61
N GLY A 96 14.90 -5.87 -8.83
CA GLY A 96 14.10 -5.69 -10.04
C GLY A 96 13.67 -4.25 -10.32
N LEU A 97 14.49 -3.27 -9.92
CA LEU A 97 14.26 -1.86 -10.21
C LEU A 97 14.54 -1.53 -11.68
N ARG A 98 13.68 -0.68 -12.27
CA ARG A 98 13.92 -0.06 -13.59
C ARG A 98 14.11 1.45 -13.48
N SER A 99 14.68 1.94 -12.38
CA SER A 99 14.82 3.37 -12.06
C SER A 99 15.87 3.56 -10.95
N ILE A 100 16.29 4.81 -10.74
CA ILE A 100 17.29 5.18 -9.72
C ILE A 100 16.62 5.26 -8.35
N PRO A 101 17.07 4.49 -7.35
CA PRO A 101 16.51 4.52 -6.01
C PRO A 101 17.29 5.47 -5.08
N SER A 102 16.61 6.03 -4.08
CA SER A 102 17.23 6.78 -2.98
C SER A 102 17.08 5.95 -1.70
N THR A 103 18.16 5.35 -1.19
CA THR A 103 18.03 4.28 -0.20
C THR A 103 19.13 4.32 0.84
N HIS A 104 18.78 3.83 2.02
CA HIS A 104 19.71 3.52 3.10
C HIS A 104 19.70 2.00 3.37
N GLY A 105 19.76 1.18 2.32
CA GLY A 105 19.66 -0.30 2.39
C GLY A 105 20.54 -1.00 1.35
N LYS A 106 20.46 -2.32 1.25
CA LYS A 106 21.20 -3.09 0.24
C LYS A 106 20.39 -3.24 -1.05
N PHE A 107 21.09 -3.50 -2.15
CA PHE A 107 20.56 -3.65 -3.50
C PHE A 107 20.85 -5.06 -4.03
#